data_AF-A0A8J4SJC0-F1
#
_entry.id   AF-A0A8J4SJC0-F1
#
_cell.length_a   1.000
_cell.length_b   1.000
_cell.length_c   1.000
_cell.angle_alpha   90.00
_cell.angle_beta   90.00
_cell.angle_gamma   90.00
#
_symmetry.space_group_name_H-M   'P 1'
#
loop_
_entity.id
_entity.type
_entity.pdbx_description
1 polymer ?
#
loop_
_entity_poly.entity_id
_entity_poly.type
_entity_poly.pdbx_seq_one_letter_code
_entity_poly.pdbx_strand_id
1 'polypeptide(L)'
;MDVFDITTLDYAIFEPDGSLSVVLKPEHQPVTAKDMKMHPAKSKLMTEIIIDGVLIKQNLEERNKDINWLSEQLKKKKITIQDIAFAAILPNDKLYVDLFEDHFSEKTDMGDYEGPF
;
A
#
# COMPACT_ATOMS: atom_id res chain seq x y z
N MET A 1 -0.49 9.31 -17.38
CA MET A 1 -0.01 10.63 -17.82
C MET A 1 -0.68 10.89 -19.14
N ASP A 2 -1.44 11.97 -19.24
CA ASP A 2 -2.15 12.29 -20.47
C ASP A 2 -1.28 13.23 -21.31
N VAL A 3 -1.16 12.97 -22.61
CA VAL A 3 -0.32 13.75 -23.54
C VAL A 3 -1.22 14.41 -24.57
N PHE A 4 -1.39 15.72 -24.43
CA PHE A 4 -2.24 16.51 -25.34
C PHE A 4 -1.50 17.09 -26.54
N ASP A 5 -0.18 17.29 -26.44
CA ASP A 5 0.66 17.87 -27.49
C ASP A 5 1.71 16.86 -27.95
N ILE A 6 1.54 16.34 -29.16
CA ILE A 6 2.43 15.35 -29.78
C ILE A 6 3.87 15.86 -29.96
N THR A 7 4.07 17.19 -30.05
CA THR A 7 5.40 17.77 -30.22
C THR A 7 6.29 17.64 -28.99
N THR A 8 5.69 17.31 -27.83
CA THR A 8 6.40 17.05 -26.57
C THR A 8 6.92 15.63 -26.46
N LEU A 9 6.47 14.71 -27.33
CA LEU A 9 6.90 13.32 -27.36
C LEU A 9 8.28 13.18 -28.00
N ASP A 10 9.06 12.25 -27.46
CA ASP A 10 10.25 11.70 -28.11
C ASP A 10 9.86 10.40 -28.84
N TYR A 11 9.15 9.49 -28.15
CA TYR A 11 8.66 8.23 -28.72
C TYR A 11 7.26 7.87 -28.19
N ALA A 12 6.52 7.12 -29.01
CA ALA A 12 5.31 6.42 -28.60
C ALA A 12 5.31 5.01 -29.19
N ILE A 13 5.03 4.00 -28.38
CA ILE A 13 5.00 2.57 -28.74
C ILE A 13 3.60 2.05 -28.51
N PHE A 14 2.97 1.52 -29.55
CA PHE A 14 1.68 0.84 -29.47
C PHE A 14 1.89 -0.63 -29.16
N GLU A 15 1.39 -1.09 -28.02
CA GLU A 15 1.60 -2.45 -27.52
C GLU A 15 0.52 -3.42 -28.02
N PRO A 16 0.80 -4.74 -28.11
CA PRO A 16 -0.15 -5.72 -28.63
C PRO A 16 -1.45 -5.84 -27.84
N ASP A 17 -1.45 -5.43 -26.57
CA ASP A 17 -2.63 -5.42 -25.71
C ASP A 17 -3.51 -4.18 -25.91
N GLY A 18 -3.14 -3.29 -26.84
CA GLY A 18 -3.85 -2.06 -27.15
C GLY A 18 -3.44 -0.87 -26.29
N SER A 19 -2.47 -1.04 -25.38
CA SER A 19 -1.92 0.07 -24.60
C SER A 19 -0.92 0.91 -25.42
N LEU A 20 -0.73 2.16 -25.00
CA LEU A 20 0.23 3.08 -25.61
C LEU A 20 1.25 3.52 -24.56
N SER A 21 2.51 3.17 -24.79
CA SER A 21 3.65 3.57 -23.99
C SER A 21 4.29 4.83 -24.57
N VAL A 22 4.37 5.91 -23.79
CA VAL A 22 4.87 7.22 -24.25
C VAL A 22 6.15 7.63 -23.51
N VAL A 23 7.10 8.22 -24.23
CA VAL A 23 8.33 8.81 -23.70
C VAL A 23 8.37 10.28 -24.12
N LEU A 24 8.46 11.19 -23.14
CA LEU A 24 8.60 12.62 -23.38
C LEU A 24 10.05 13.01 -23.65
N LYS A 25 10.21 14.09 -24.43
CA LYS A 25 11.51 14.77 -24.56
C LYS A 25 12.01 15.21 -23.18
N PRO A 26 13.33 15.25 -22.95
CA PRO A 26 13.90 15.54 -21.63
C PRO A 26 13.37 16.83 -20.97
N GLU A 27 13.17 17.90 -21.75
CA GLU A 27 12.67 19.19 -21.27
C GLU A 27 11.20 19.15 -20.79
N HIS A 28 10.45 18.11 -21.15
CA HIS A 28 9.06 17.92 -20.76
C HIS A 28 8.89 16.79 -19.73
N GLN A 29 9.95 16.08 -19.35
CA GLN A 29 9.89 15.04 -18.33
C GLN A 29 9.68 15.64 -16.92
N PRO A 30 8.89 14.99 -16.04
CA PRO A 30 8.81 15.40 -14.64
C PRO A 30 10.18 15.32 -13.97
N VAL A 31 10.49 16.31 -13.14
CA VAL A 31 11.73 16.32 -12.35
C VAL A 31 11.77 15.12 -11.41
N THR A 32 12.86 14.36 -11.44
CA THR A 32 13.08 13.22 -10.54
C THR A 32 13.79 13.67 -9.26
N ALA A 33 13.68 12.87 -8.20
CA ALA A 33 14.47 13.06 -6.98
C ALA A 33 15.99 13.12 -7.27
N LYS A 34 16.45 12.37 -8.28
CA LYS A 34 17.86 12.34 -8.70
C LYS A 34 18.29 13.68 -9.30
N ASP A 35 17.45 14.31 -10.12
CA ASP A 35 17.74 15.63 -10.72
C ASP A 35 17.87 16.71 -9.65
N MET A 36 17.07 16.61 -8.58
CA MET A 36 17.15 17.49 -7.41
C MET A 36 18.25 17.12 -6.41
N LYS A 37 19.07 16.09 -6.69
CA LYS A 37 20.08 15.54 -5.77
C LYS A 37 19.49 15.18 -4.40
N MET A 38 18.23 14.75 -4.37
CA MET A 38 17.57 14.27 -3.17
C MET A 38 17.90 12.79 -2.97
N HIS A 39 18.07 12.40 -1.70
CA HIS A 39 18.29 11.01 -1.30
C HIS A 39 17.07 10.51 -0.53
N PRO A 40 15.98 10.13 -1.22
CA PRO A 40 14.81 9.59 -0.54
C PRO A 40 15.19 8.33 0.24
N ALA A 41 14.49 8.08 1.34
CA ALA A 41 14.66 6.84 2.08
C ALA A 41 14.45 5.63 1.15
N LYS A 42 15.22 4.57 1.36
CA LYS A 42 15.04 3.33 0.60
C LYS A 42 13.59 2.86 0.73
N SER A 43 12.96 2.58 -0.41
CA SER A 43 11.64 1.97 -0.42
C SER A 43 11.69 0.64 0.32
N LYS A 44 10.76 0.45 1.25
CA LYS A 44 10.51 -0.84 1.91
C LYS A 44 9.24 -1.39 1.31
N LEU A 45 9.18 -2.70 1.08
CA LEU A 45 7.93 -3.34 0.69
C LEU A 45 7.01 -3.48 1.91
N MET A 46 5.72 -3.71 1.68
CA MET A 46 4.86 -4.24 2.72
C MET A 46 5.30 -5.68 3.04
N THR A 47 5.25 -6.07 4.31
CA THR A 47 5.60 -7.43 4.72
C THR A 47 4.51 -7.98 5.64
N GLU A 48 3.88 -9.06 5.21
CA GLU A 48 2.80 -9.73 5.93
C GLU A 48 3.37 -10.46 7.15
N ILE A 49 2.72 -10.39 8.30
CA ILE A 49 3.22 -11.01 9.53
C ILE A 49 2.18 -11.88 10.24
N ILE A 50 0.89 -11.71 9.93
CA ILE A 50 -0.19 -12.59 10.40
C ILE A 50 -1.15 -12.82 9.24
N ILE A 51 -1.53 -14.07 9.00
CA ILE A 51 -2.58 -14.47 8.08
C ILE A 51 -3.43 -15.51 8.79
N ASP A 52 -4.75 -15.31 8.81
CA ASP A 52 -5.73 -16.19 9.43
C ASP A 52 -5.37 -16.58 10.88
N GLY A 53 -4.94 -15.60 11.67
CA GLY A 53 -4.52 -15.82 13.06
C GLY A 53 -3.21 -16.60 13.23
N VAL A 54 -2.44 -16.83 12.15
CA VAL A 54 -1.15 -17.53 12.18
C VAL A 54 0.00 -16.55 11.99
N LEU A 55 0.92 -16.53 12.96
CA LEU A 55 2.11 -15.67 12.95
C LEU A 55 3.18 -16.17 11.97
N ILE A 56 3.59 -15.32 11.04
CA ILE A 56 4.72 -15.55 10.13
C ILE A 56 5.98 -14.94 10.77
N LYS A 57 6.62 -15.72 11.66
CA LYS A 57 7.75 -15.23 12.46
C LYS A 57 8.93 -14.73 11.63
N GLN A 58 9.25 -15.41 10.52
CA GLN A 58 10.36 -15.03 9.64
C GLN A 58 10.20 -13.59 9.13
N ASN A 59 8.98 -13.19 8.77
CA ASN A 59 8.70 -11.87 8.21
C ASN A 59 8.85 -10.74 9.24
N LEU A 60 8.66 -11.02 10.53
CA LEU A 60 9.02 -10.09 11.60
C LEU A 60 10.54 -9.90 11.70
N GLU A 61 11.29 -11.01 11.65
CA GLU A 61 12.75 -11.01 11.74
C GLU A 61 13.38 -10.26 10.55
N GLU A 62 12.86 -10.46 9.32
CA GLU A 62 13.27 -9.72 8.12
C GLU A 62 13.04 -8.21 8.26
N ARG A 63 12.05 -7.80 9.06
CA ARG A 63 11.76 -6.41 9.39
C ARG A 63 12.47 -5.90 10.64
N ASN A 64 13.42 -6.69 11.17
CA ASN A 64 14.15 -6.42 12.40
C ASN A 64 13.20 -6.13 13.58
N LYS A 65 12.08 -6.86 13.63
CA LYS A 65 11.09 -6.85 14.70
C LYS A 65 11.05 -8.22 15.37
N ASP A 66 10.65 -8.23 16.63
CA ASP A 66 10.47 -9.45 17.40
C ASP A 66 9.02 -9.60 17.88
N ILE A 67 8.75 -10.72 18.54
CA ILE A 67 7.42 -11.01 19.08
C ILE A 67 7.03 -10.05 20.20
N ASN A 68 8.01 -9.45 20.90
CA ASN A 68 7.75 -8.46 21.95
C ASN A 68 7.21 -7.16 21.33
N TRP A 69 7.84 -6.67 20.27
CA TRP A 69 7.35 -5.54 19.51
C TRP A 69 5.92 -5.76 19.04
N LEU A 70 5.63 -6.93 18.45
CA LEU A 70 4.27 -7.26 18.00
C LEU A 70 3.29 -7.25 19.18
N SER A 71 3.66 -7.92 20.27
CA SER A 71 2.84 -8.00 21.48
C SER A 71 2.52 -6.61 22.06
N GLU A 72 3.46 -5.68 22.03
CA GLU A 72 3.23 -4.29 22.43
C GLU A 72 2.24 -3.56 21.51
N GLN A 73 2.30 -3.79 20.19
CA GLN A 73 1.35 -3.19 19.26
C GLN A 73 -0.07 -3.72 19.48
N LEU A 74 -0.21 -5.04 19.65
CA LEU A 74 -1.51 -5.68 19.84
C LEU A 74 -2.15 -5.30 21.19
N LYS A 75 -1.35 -5.22 22.27
CA LYS A 75 -1.81 -4.74 23.58
C LYS A 75 -2.40 -3.34 23.55
N LYS A 76 -1.80 -2.41 22.78
CA LYS A 76 -2.33 -1.04 22.62
C LYS A 76 -3.72 -1.03 21.97
N LYS A 77 -3.99 -2.00 21.11
CA LYS A 77 -5.27 -2.20 20.41
C LYS A 77 -6.24 -3.12 21.18
N LYS A 78 -5.80 -3.75 22.27
CA LYS A 78 -6.55 -4.73 23.08
C LYS A 78 -7.04 -5.94 22.27
N ILE A 79 -6.23 -6.39 21.32
CA ILE A 79 -6.51 -7.56 20.46
C ILE A 79 -5.42 -8.61 20.65
N THR A 80 -5.73 -9.84 20.25
CA THR A 80 -4.81 -10.98 20.21
C THR A 80 -4.51 -11.39 18.78
N ILE A 81 -3.57 -12.31 18.60
CA ILE A 81 -3.23 -12.81 17.25
C ILE A 81 -4.42 -13.54 16.63
N GLN A 82 -5.21 -14.25 17.43
CA GLN A 82 -6.36 -15.03 16.99
C GLN A 82 -7.49 -14.19 16.44
N ASP A 83 -7.58 -12.91 16.82
CA ASP A 83 -8.61 -11.97 16.36
C ASP A 83 -8.30 -11.42 14.95
N ILE A 84 -7.10 -11.68 14.43
CA ILE A 84 -6.54 -11.02 13.24
C ILE A 84 -6.69 -11.92 12.01
N ALA A 85 -7.44 -11.44 11.02
CA ALA A 85 -7.51 -12.05 9.70
C ALA A 85 -6.21 -11.77 8.91
N PHE A 86 -5.70 -10.54 8.99
CA PHE A 86 -4.49 -10.15 8.30
C PHE A 86 -3.73 -9.05 9.05
N ALA A 87 -2.40 -9.14 9.12
CA ALA A 87 -1.57 -8.03 9.58
C ALA A 87 -0.27 -7.92 8.78
N ALA A 88 0.17 -6.69 8.57
CA ALA A 88 1.39 -6.40 7.82
C ALA A 88 2.16 -5.21 8.40
N ILE A 89 3.47 -5.22 8.24
CA ILE A 89 4.34 -4.08 8.48
C ILE A 89 4.44 -3.28 7.19
N LEU A 90 3.92 -2.05 7.23
CA LEU A 90 3.93 -1.13 6.11
C LEU A 90 5.35 -0.59 5.81
N PRO A 91 5.59 0.02 4.64
CA PRO A 91 6.88 0.61 4.30
C PRO A 91 7.42 1.64 5.32
N ASN A 92 6.52 2.27 6.07
CA ASN A 92 6.83 3.26 7.11
C ASN A 92 7.01 2.63 8.51
N ASP A 93 7.18 1.30 8.59
CA ASP A 93 7.33 0.50 9.83
C ASP A 93 6.12 0.58 10.80
N LYS A 94 4.95 1.00 10.31
CA LYS A 94 3.70 0.91 11.07
C LYS A 94 3.03 -0.45 10.87
N LEU A 95 2.36 -0.91 11.92
CA LEU A 95 1.52 -2.11 11.87
C LEU A 95 0.15 -1.77 11.28
N TYR A 96 -0.21 -2.44 10.19
CA TYR A 96 -1.58 -2.55 9.70
C TYR A 96 -2.19 -3.86 10.23
N VAL A 97 -3.47 -3.81 10.61
CA VAL A 97 -4.22 -4.95 11.15
C VAL A 97 -5.63 -4.90 10.59
N ASP A 98 -6.08 -6.05 10.13
CA ASP A 98 -7.44 -6.38 9.72
C ASP A 98 -7.96 -7.52 10.60
N LEU A 99 -9.17 -7.39 11.13
CA LEU A 99 -9.74 -8.31 12.11
C LEU A 99 -10.74 -9.25 11.44
N PHE A 100 -10.97 -10.42 12.03
CA PHE A 100 -12.06 -11.30 11.57
C PHE A 100 -13.44 -10.69 11.82
N GLU A 101 -13.60 -10.05 12.97
CA GLU A 101 -14.81 -9.31 13.32
C GLU A 101 -14.48 -7.82 13.35
N ASP A 102 -14.97 -7.10 12.35
CA ASP A 102 -14.96 -5.65 12.37
C ASP A 102 -15.97 -5.15 13.41
N HIS A 103 -15.47 -4.49 14.46
CA HIS A 103 -16.31 -3.61 15.25
C HIS A 103 -16.63 -2.35 14.42
N PHE A 104 -17.52 -2.48 13.44
CA PHE A 104 -18.18 -1.32 12.84
C PHE A 104 -18.91 -0.60 13.98
N SER A 105 -18.47 0.61 14.32
CA SER A 105 -19.36 1.52 15.04
C SER A 105 -20.53 1.79 14.09
N GLU A 106 -21.70 1.26 14.41
CA GLU A 106 -22.97 1.53 13.74
C GLU A 106 -23.18 3.04 13.58
N LYS A 107 -22.70 3.66 12.48
CA LYS A 107 -23.15 4.94 11.90
C LYS A 107 -22.53 5.15 10.52
N THR A 108 -22.68 4.21 9.61
CA THR A 108 -22.80 4.56 8.18
C THR A 108 -23.57 3.45 7.48
N ASP A 109 -24.83 3.30 7.86
CA ASP A 109 -25.79 2.66 6.97
C ASP A 109 -26.05 3.66 5.83
N MET A 110 -25.33 3.48 4.73
CA MET A 110 -25.61 4.13 3.44
C MET A 110 -26.31 3.14 2.51
N GLY A 111 -27.14 2.26 3.08
CA GLY A 111 -27.96 1.27 2.37
C GLY A 111 -29.39 1.71 2.06
N ASP A 112 -29.87 2.84 2.59
CA ASP A 112 -31.24 3.32 2.37
C ASP A 112 -31.40 4.04 1.02
N TYR A 113 -31.12 3.33 -0.07
CA TYR A 113 -31.58 3.73 -1.39
C TYR A 113 -32.91 3.03 -1.69
N GLU A 114 -34.03 3.68 -1.36
CA GLU A 114 -35.31 3.36 -2.00
C GLU A 114 -35.28 3.94 -3.42
N GLY A 115 -34.91 3.10 -4.40
CA GLY A 115 -34.87 3.52 -5.80
C GLY A 115 -36.23 3.99 -6.32
N PRO A 116 -36.28 4.69 -7.46
CA PRO A 116 -37.52 5.21 -8.02
C PRO A 116 -38.37 4.16 -8.78
N PHE A 117 -38.25 2.87 -8.44
CA PHE A 117 -39.08 1.79 -8.99
C PHE A 117 -39.59 0.84 -7.91
#